data_AF-A0A4S3JIV8-F1
#
_entry.id   AF-A0A4S3JIV8-F1
#
_cell.length_a   1.000
_cell.length_b   1.000
_cell.length_c   1.000
_cell.angle_alpha   90.00
_cell.angle_beta   90.00
_cell.angle_gamma   90.00
#
_symmetry.space_group_name_H-M   'P 1'
#
loop_
_entity.id
_entity.type
_entity.pdbx_description
1 polymer ?
#
loop_
_entity_poly.entity_id
_entity_poly.type
_entity_poly.pdbx_seq_one_letter_code
_entity_poly.pdbx_strand_id
1 'polypeptide(L)'
;MTDYIDHLFSYVPTERLNTFSYGHIIPPENLVVHTLGNGVLGSDFDFTYESRNVEKLIIDLGRTVAALCQVIPDGVVAFFPSFDYLHRVLSIWQKPVLGENFNTIYDLIERKKAIVHESRDMTITIEELLLDYAKTIESGRGALLLSVVGGKLSEGINFSDRLGRGVLIIGLPFPNMHSAVWQAKIQYIEQKASMQTSGTDSKSAAKAAGREFYENSCMRAVNQCIGRAIRHQNDYAAIVLIDKRYHKPNIQAKLPVWIKQSMANISAQEPPGVRSRASEDTYDGIPSSPNILVELSTVDKMPTRFSKTRKHRGHVSAGYGRIGKHRKHPGGRGMAGGQHHHRTNLDKYHPGYFGKVGMRYFHKTNQQFWKPTINLDKLWSLVPTEKRDAYLSGQKTDTAPVIDLLPLGYSKVLGKGRIPEIPIVVRARYFSRDAEKKIKEAGGVVELVA
;
A
#
# COMPACT_ATOMS: atom_id res chain seq x y z
N MET A 1 -3.23 -9.87 12.84
CA MET A 1 -4.48 -10.52 12.38
C MET A 1 -5.57 -10.37 13.43
N THR A 2 -5.17 -10.41 14.71
CA THR A 2 -5.93 -10.00 15.91
C THR A 2 -6.79 -8.76 15.67
N ASP A 3 -6.24 -7.63 15.18
CA ASP A 3 -7.05 -6.44 14.86
C ASP A 3 -8.30 -6.70 14.00
N TYR A 4 -8.25 -7.65 13.06
CA TYR A 4 -9.42 -7.99 12.25
C TYR A 4 -10.44 -8.80 13.03
N ILE A 5 -10.01 -9.72 13.87
CA ILE A 5 -10.90 -10.51 14.73
C ILE A 5 -11.53 -9.58 15.77
N ASP A 6 -10.70 -8.80 16.46
CA ASP A 6 -11.09 -8.02 17.62
C ASP A 6 -11.83 -6.72 17.27
N HIS A 7 -11.69 -6.22 16.04
CA HIS A 7 -12.34 -4.96 15.62
C HIS A 7 -13.26 -5.13 14.42
N LEU A 8 -12.81 -5.77 13.33
CA LEU A 8 -13.61 -5.91 12.10
C LEU A 8 -14.70 -6.99 12.24
N PHE A 9 -14.37 -8.12 12.85
CA PHE A 9 -15.27 -9.27 13.02
C PHE A 9 -15.66 -9.50 14.47
N SER A 10 -15.64 -8.45 15.29
CA SER A 10 -15.91 -8.59 16.74
C SER A 10 -17.33 -9.08 17.09
N TYR A 11 -18.24 -9.09 16.12
CA TYR A 11 -19.59 -9.65 16.23
C TYR A 11 -19.68 -11.13 15.80
N VAL A 12 -18.61 -11.68 15.22
CA VAL A 12 -18.55 -13.07 14.77
C VAL A 12 -17.83 -13.90 15.84
N PRO A 13 -18.44 -14.99 16.35
CA PRO A 13 -17.76 -15.89 17.27
C PRO A 13 -16.46 -16.42 16.66
N THR A 14 -15.38 -16.47 17.44
CA THR A 14 -14.04 -16.89 16.99
C THR A 14 -14.05 -18.27 16.36
N GLU A 15 -14.95 -19.16 16.80
CA GLU A 15 -15.14 -20.53 16.29
C GLU A 15 -15.58 -20.58 14.82
N ARG A 16 -16.14 -19.47 14.32
CA ARG A 16 -16.54 -19.32 12.91
C ARG A 16 -15.45 -18.67 12.05
N LEU A 17 -14.32 -18.29 12.63
CA LEU A 17 -13.23 -17.59 11.96
C LEU A 17 -12.03 -18.52 11.78
N ASN A 18 -11.85 -19.01 10.55
CA ASN A 18 -10.67 -19.78 10.19
C ASN A 18 -9.62 -18.88 9.53
N THR A 19 -8.38 -19.00 10.00
CA THR A 19 -7.24 -18.26 9.46
C THR A 19 -6.32 -19.21 8.71
N PHE A 20 -6.04 -18.90 7.44
CA PHE A 20 -5.08 -19.63 6.62
C PHE A 20 -3.88 -18.73 6.30
N SER A 21 -2.68 -19.22 6.56
CA SER A 21 -1.44 -18.58 6.16
C SER A 21 -0.64 -19.54 5.30
N TYR A 22 -0.31 -19.11 4.08
CA TYR A 22 0.49 -19.89 3.14
C TYR A 22 1.87 -19.27 3.00
N GLY A 23 2.87 -20.10 2.73
CA GLY A 23 4.22 -19.66 2.42
C GLY A 23 4.27 -18.69 1.24
N HIS A 24 5.34 -17.91 1.16
CA HIS A 24 5.58 -17.08 -0.02
C HIS A 24 5.92 -17.97 -1.22
N ILE A 25 5.60 -17.52 -2.42
CA ILE A 25 5.81 -18.32 -3.66
C ILE A 25 7.26 -18.31 -4.15
N ILE A 26 8.11 -17.48 -3.55
CA ILE A 26 9.51 -17.38 -3.98
C ILE A 26 10.36 -18.40 -3.22
N PRO A 27 11.39 -18.93 -3.86
CA PRO A 27 12.41 -19.71 -3.17
C PRO A 27 13.14 -18.86 -2.12
N PRO A 28 13.57 -19.44 -0.98
CA PRO A 28 14.34 -18.72 0.05
C PRO A 28 15.62 -18.06 -0.47
N GLU A 29 16.29 -18.64 -1.46
CA GLU A 29 17.51 -18.12 -2.08
C GLU A 29 17.30 -16.84 -2.89
N ASN A 30 16.06 -16.54 -3.28
CA ASN A 30 15.73 -15.33 -4.04
C ASN A 30 15.46 -14.12 -3.13
N LEU A 31 15.52 -14.29 -1.81
CA LEU A 31 15.21 -13.22 -0.88
C LEU A 31 16.23 -13.17 0.25
N VAL A 32 16.82 -12.00 0.40
CA VAL A 32 17.67 -11.68 1.54
C VAL A 32 17.02 -10.55 2.33
N VAL A 33 16.86 -10.75 3.64
CA VAL A 33 16.34 -9.71 4.54
C VAL A 33 17.36 -9.42 5.65
N HIS A 34 17.83 -8.18 5.74
CA HIS A 34 18.72 -7.74 6.80
C HIS A 34 18.07 -6.69 7.69
N THR A 35 18.28 -6.80 9.01
CA THR A 35 18.01 -5.73 9.97
C THR A 35 19.30 -5.01 10.32
N LEU A 36 19.36 -3.71 10.05
CA LEU A 36 20.51 -2.86 10.38
C LEU A 36 20.17 -1.96 11.56
N GLY A 37 20.80 -2.24 12.70
CA GLY A 37 20.71 -1.42 13.90
C GLY A 37 21.75 -0.30 13.97
N ASN A 38 22.81 -0.42 13.17
CA ASN A 38 23.96 0.48 13.16
C ASN A 38 24.34 0.85 11.74
N GLY A 39 24.86 2.06 11.57
CA GLY A 39 25.45 2.52 10.30
C GLY A 39 26.87 2.02 10.09
N VAL A 40 27.39 2.25 8.89
CA VAL A 40 28.77 1.87 8.51
C VAL A 40 29.83 2.64 9.29
N LEU A 41 29.50 3.78 9.90
CA LEU A 41 30.39 4.50 10.83
C LEU A 41 30.13 4.14 12.30
N GLY A 42 29.24 3.17 12.57
CA GLY A 42 28.89 2.72 13.92
C GLY A 42 27.83 3.54 14.64
N SER A 43 27.17 4.52 13.99
CA SER A 43 26.08 5.26 14.64
C SER A 43 24.89 4.33 14.89
N ASP A 44 24.31 4.37 16.08
CA ASP A 44 23.05 3.68 16.36
C ASP A 44 21.92 4.29 15.51
N PHE A 45 21.29 3.47 14.69
CA PHE A 45 20.12 3.84 13.90
C PHE A 45 18.86 3.86 14.77
N ASP A 46 18.78 4.89 15.60
CA ASP A 46 17.59 5.27 16.33
C ASP A 46 16.85 6.40 15.60
N PHE A 47 15.74 6.07 14.94
CA PHE A 47 14.91 7.05 14.25
C PHE A 47 13.69 7.49 15.09
N THR A 48 13.80 7.49 16.41
CA THR A 48 12.81 8.14 17.29
C THR A 48 12.82 9.66 17.11
N TYR A 49 11.77 10.35 17.56
CA TYR A 49 11.63 11.79 17.38
C TYR A 49 12.82 12.58 17.94
N GLU A 50 13.36 12.14 19.06
CA GLU A 50 14.46 12.77 19.80
C GLU A 50 15.79 12.67 19.05
N SER A 51 16.10 11.51 18.47
CA SER A 51 17.40 11.22 17.87
C SER A 51 17.46 11.40 16.36
N ARG A 52 16.33 11.28 15.65
CA ARG A 52 16.32 11.21 14.17
C ARG A 52 16.94 12.42 13.47
N ASN A 53 16.95 13.59 14.12
CA ASN A 53 17.46 14.84 13.55
C ASN A 53 18.97 15.07 13.77
N VAL A 54 19.65 14.17 14.50
CA VAL A 54 21.09 14.23 14.75
C VAL A 54 21.83 14.11 13.42
N GLU A 55 22.66 15.11 13.08
CA GLU A 55 23.31 15.17 11.76
C GLU A 55 24.28 14.01 11.54
N LYS A 56 25.02 13.58 12.58
CA LYS A 56 25.93 12.42 12.52
C LYS A 56 25.19 11.15 12.04
N LEU A 57 24.00 10.90 12.59
CA LEU A 57 23.17 9.75 12.23
C LEU A 57 22.71 9.82 10.77
N ILE A 58 22.32 11.02 10.30
CA ILE A 58 21.87 11.23 8.91
C ILE A 58 23.01 11.09 7.90
N ILE A 59 24.22 11.53 8.26
CA ILE A 59 25.43 11.33 7.45
C ILE A 59 25.77 9.84 7.35
N ASP A 60 25.75 9.12 8.47
CA ASP A 60 26.02 7.68 8.51
C ASP A 60 24.96 6.88 7.73
N LEU A 61 23.68 7.28 7.82
CA LEU A 61 22.61 6.73 7.00
C LEU A 61 22.92 6.88 5.51
N GLY A 62 23.37 8.05 5.07
CA GLY A 62 23.69 8.27 3.65
C GLY A 62 24.89 7.47 3.15
N ARG A 63 25.94 7.31 3.98
CA ARG A 63 27.06 6.41 3.66
C ARG A 63 26.63 4.94 3.59
N THR A 64 25.76 4.54 4.51
CA THR A 64 25.18 3.19 4.52
C THR A 64 24.34 2.95 3.27
N VAL A 65 23.49 3.90 2.88
CA VAL A 65 22.71 3.84 1.63
C VAL A 65 23.64 3.77 0.41
N ALA A 66 24.72 4.56 0.37
CA ALA A 66 25.70 4.50 -0.71
C ALA A 66 26.36 3.11 -0.84
N ALA A 67 26.75 2.51 0.28
CA ALA A 67 27.32 1.16 0.32
C ALA A 67 26.31 0.10 -0.18
N LEU A 68 25.04 0.21 0.23
CA LEU A 68 23.98 -0.68 -0.26
C LEU A 68 23.73 -0.49 -1.76
N CYS A 69 23.68 0.75 -2.25
CA CYS A 69 23.53 1.07 -3.67
C CYS A 69 24.71 0.59 -4.53
N GLN A 70 25.89 0.38 -3.95
CA GLN A 70 27.03 -0.19 -4.66
C GLN A 70 26.86 -1.69 -4.95
N VAL A 71 26.19 -2.43 -4.06
CA VAL A 71 26.05 -3.89 -4.15
C VAL A 71 24.73 -4.30 -4.80
N ILE A 72 23.64 -3.57 -4.55
CA ILE A 72 22.33 -3.90 -5.08
C ILE A 72 22.24 -3.44 -6.55
N PRO A 73 21.96 -4.33 -7.52
CA PRO A 73 21.85 -3.95 -8.94
C PRO A 73 20.58 -3.13 -9.21
N ASP A 74 20.53 -2.49 -10.39
CA ASP A 74 19.33 -1.85 -10.93
C ASP A 74 18.63 -0.86 -9.96
N GLY A 75 17.33 -1.02 -9.72
CA GLY A 75 16.49 -0.16 -8.91
C GLY A 75 16.51 -0.50 -7.42
N VAL A 76 16.76 0.53 -6.61
CA VAL A 76 16.58 0.52 -5.16
C VAL A 76 15.48 1.51 -4.79
N VAL A 77 14.60 1.13 -3.87
CA VAL A 77 13.53 2.00 -3.34
C VAL A 77 13.72 2.16 -1.84
N ALA A 78 13.92 3.38 -1.37
CA ALA A 78 14.04 3.72 0.03
C ALA A 78 12.78 4.42 0.54
N PHE A 79 12.15 3.83 1.55
CA PHE A 79 10.93 4.35 2.17
C PHE A 79 11.26 5.06 3.49
N PHE A 80 10.94 6.35 3.55
CA PHE A 80 11.08 7.21 4.72
C PHE A 80 9.76 7.31 5.50
N PRO A 81 9.81 7.59 6.82
CA PRO A 81 8.62 7.63 7.67
C PRO A 81 7.74 8.87 7.42
N SER A 82 8.30 9.97 6.88
CA SER A 82 7.55 11.16 6.49
C SER A 82 8.30 11.99 5.46
N PHE A 83 7.57 12.81 4.70
CA PHE A 83 8.15 13.80 3.79
C PHE A 83 9.04 14.81 4.52
N ASP A 84 8.63 15.29 5.70
CA ASP A 84 9.43 16.26 6.47
C ASP A 84 10.80 15.68 6.84
N TYR A 85 10.84 14.38 7.17
CA TYR A 85 12.09 13.70 7.47
C TYR A 85 12.93 13.47 6.20
N LEU A 86 12.31 13.05 5.09
CA LEU A 86 12.98 12.93 3.79
C LEU A 86 13.64 14.26 3.38
N HIS A 87 12.92 15.38 3.47
CA HIS A 87 13.47 16.70 3.14
C HIS A 87 14.63 17.08 4.07
N ARG A 88 14.53 16.78 5.37
CA ARG A 88 15.65 17.00 6.30
C ARG A 88 16.88 16.19 5.92
N VAL A 89 16.70 14.92 5.58
CA VAL A 89 17.79 14.03 5.15
C VAL A 89 18.44 14.57 3.87
N LEU A 90 17.65 14.90 2.84
CA LEU A 90 18.15 15.50 1.61
C LEU A 90 18.92 16.80 1.88
N SER A 91 18.40 17.67 2.75
CA SER A 91 19.05 18.94 3.09
C SER A 91 20.45 18.75 3.70
N ILE A 92 20.67 17.67 4.45
CA ILE A 92 21.98 17.34 5.03
C ILE A 92 22.85 16.63 4.01
N TRP A 93 22.28 15.72 3.21
CA TRP A 93 23.04 15.00 2.20
C TRP A 93 23.63 15.91 1.12
N GLN A 94 23.00 17.06 0.87
CA GLN A 94 23.47 18.10 -0.06
C GLN A 94 24.46 19.08 0.58
N LYS A 95 24.71 19.02 1.89
CA LYS A 95 25.74 19.87 2.52
C LYS A 95 27.14 19.35 2.16
N PRO A 96 28.11 20.25 1.94
CA PRO A 96 29.50 19.86 1.80
C PRO A 96 30.02 19.10 3.03
N VAL A 97 30.73 18.01 2.82
CA VAL A 97 31.42 17.27 3.88
C VAL A 97 32.91 17.58 3.81
N LEU A 98 33.43 18.28 4.82
CA LEU A 98 34.84 18.66 4.86
C LEU A 98 35.73 17.43 5.11
N GLY A 99 36.87 17.37 4.41
CA GLY A 99 37.89 16.35 4.63
C GLY A 99 37.65 15.02 3.92
N GLU A 100 36.71 14.96 2.97
CA GLU A 100 36.37 13.74 2.22
C GLU A 100 36.65 13.90 0.71
N ASN A 101 36.84 12.78 0.01
CA ASN A 101 37.08 12.74 -1.45
C ASN A 101 35.80 12.95 -2.30
N PHE A 102 34.72 13.39 -1.68
CA PHE A 102 33.44 13.70 -2.31
C PHE A 102 32.91 15.00 -1.71
N ASN A 103 32.23 15.81 -2.53
CA ASN A 103 31.73 17.09 -2.07
C ASN A 103 30.56 16.89 -1.10
N THR A 104 29.58 16.09 -1.50
CA THR A 104 28.37 15.83 -0.69
C THR A 104 28.03 14.35 -0.62
N ILE A 105 27.27 13.94 0.41
CA ILE A 105 26.76 12.56 0.52
C ILE A 105 25.83 12.23 -0.65
N TYR A 106 25.12 13.24 -1.14
CA TYR A 106 24.28 13.14 -2.34
C TYR A 106 25.13 12.71 -3.55
N ASP A 107 26.26 13.37 -3.80
CA ASP A 107 27.17 13.01 -4.90
C ASP A 107 27.77 11.61 -4.73
N LEU A 108 28.06 11.22 -3.48
CA LEU A 108 28.58 9.87 -3.18
C LEU A 108 27.62 8.78 -3.64
N ILE A 109 26.31 8.97 -3.44
CA ILE A 109 25.27 8.04 -3.88
C ILE A 109 25.10 8.12 -5.41
N GLU A 110 25.08 9.32 -5.99
CA GLU A 110 24.91 9.53 -7.44
C GLU A 110 26.02 8.91 -8.30
N ARG A 111 27.23 8.73 -7.74
CA ARG A 111 28.31 7.96 -8.39
C ARG A 111 27.88 6.55 -8.78
N LYS A 112 26.90 5.96 -8.09
CA LYS A 112 26.44 4.59 -8.32
C LYS A 112 24.99 4.51 -8.79
N LYS A 113 24.09 5.34 -8.29
CA LYS A 113 22.68 5.34 -8.69
C LYS A 113 22.15 6.76 -8.73
N ALA A 114 21.49 7.11 -9.83
CA ALA A 114 20.79 8.38 -9.92
C ALA A 114 19.68 8.45 -8.87
N ILE A 115 19.55 9.60 -8.20
CA ILE A 115 18.57 9.79 -7.15
C ILE A 115 17.30 10.39 -7.75
N VAL A 116 16.18 9.74 -7.48
CA VAL A 116 14.83 10.20 -7.84
C VAL A 116 14.05 10.28 -6.53
N HIS A 117 13.27 11.33 -6.29
CA HIS A 117 12.54 11.46 -5.01
C HIS A 117 11.12 12.01 -5.16
N GLU A 118 10.24 11.55 -4.28
CA GLU A 118 8.88 12.07 -4.15
C GLU A 118 8.89 13.46 -3.48
N SER A 119 8.13 14.42 -4.01
CA SER A 119 7.93 15.75 -3.42
C SER A 119 6.46 15.97 -3.08
N ARG A 120 6.17 16.77 -2.04
CA ARG A 120 4.78 17.20 -1.73
C ARG A 120 4.24 18.19 -2.77
N ASP A 121 5.12 19.06 -3.26
CA ASP A 121 4.80 20.11 -4.23
C ASP A 121 5.08 19.55 -5.63
N MET A 122 4.18 18.70 -6.10
CA MET A 122 4.33 17.96 -7.35
C MET A 122 4.06 18.87 -8.56
N THR A 123 5.11 19.48 -9.11
CA THR A 123 5.08 20.00 -10.48
C THR A 123 5.09 18.86 -11.51
N ILE A 124 5.75 17.75 -11.18
CA ILE A 124 5.85 16.52 -11.98
C ILE A 124 4.85 15.50 -11.45
N THR A 125 4.13 14.80 -12.30
CA THR A 125 3.18 13.75 -11.90
C THR A 125 3.92 12.48 -11.42
N ILE A 126 3.24 11.61 -10.64
CA ILE A 126 3.84 10.35 -10.17
C ILE A 126 4.19 9.43 -11.33
N GLU A 127 3.35 9.44 -12.36
CA GLU A 127 3.52 8.61 -13.55
C GLU A 127 4.79 9.03 -14.30
N GLU A 128 5.03 10.33 -14.45
CA GLU A 128 6.27 10.87 -15.03
C GLU A 128 7.49 10.51 -14.18
N LEU A 129 7.42 10.65 -12.85
CA LEU A 129 8.51 10.29 -11.93
C LEU A 129 8.89 8.80 -12.06
N LEU A 130 7.90 7.92 -12.11
CA LEU A 130 8.13 6.48 -12.29
C LEU A 130 8.70 6.15 -13.67
N LEU A 131 8.24 6.85 -14.69
CA LEU A 131 8.71 6.66 -16.05
C LEU A 131 10.18 7.10 -16.17
N ASP A 132 10.55 8.21 -15.53
CA ASP A 132 11.93 8.67 -15.43
C ASP A 132 12.81 7.67 -14.64
N TYR A 133 12.32 7.18 -13.50
CA TYR A 133 12.98 6.14 -12.72
C TYR A 133 13.23 4.86 -13.55
N ALA A 134 12.22 4.38 -14.27
CA ALA A 134 12.32 3.20 -15.11
C ALA A 134 13.32 3.39 -16.25
N LYS A 135 13.24 4.51 -16.99
CA LYS A 135 14.19 4.86 -18.05
C LYS A 135 15.63 4.93 -17.55
N THR A 136 15.83 5.49 -16.36
CA THR A 136 17.16 5.60 -15.76
C THR A 136 17.74 4.23 -15.45
N ILE A 137 16.92 3.28 -14.99
CA ILE A 137 17.36 1.89 -14.77
C ILE A 137 17.68 1.20 -16.11
N GLU A 138 16.83 1.39 -17.12
CA GLU A 138 17.03 0.84 -18.46
C GLU A 138 18.32 1.35 -19.13
N SER A 139 18.76 2.57 -18.80
CA SER A 139 20.04 3.13 -19.28
C SER A 139 21.28 2.41 -18.74
N GLY A 140 21.13 1.51 -17.76
CA GLY A 140 22.21 0.70 -17.19
C GLY A 140 22.92 1.32 -15.98
N ARG A 141 22.62 2.57 -15.61
CA ARG A 141 23.19 3.25 -14.43
C ARG A 141 22.52 2.81 -13.11
N GLY A 142 21.29 2.29 -13.15
CA GLY A 142 20.49 2.02 -11.95
C GLY A 142 20.00 3.31 -11.27
N ALA A 143 19.03 3.19 -10.36
CA ALA A 143 18.41 4.36 -9.73
C ALA A 143 17.99 4.07 -8.28
N LEU A 144 18.05 5.10 -7.44
CA LEU A 144 17.56 5.11 -6.07
C LEU A 144 16.32 6.00 -5.99
N LEU A 145 15.16 5.40 -5.71
CA LEU A 145 13.91 6.11 -5.50
C LEU A 145 13.70 6.37 -4.00
N LEU A 146 13.72 7.63 -3.59
CA LEU A 146 13.37 8.05 -2.22
C LEU A 146 11.87 8.35 -2.17
N SER A 147 11.12 7.55 -1.41
CA SER A 147 9.67 7.68 -1.26
C SER A 147 9.27 7.67 0.21
N VAL A 148 8.01 7.94 0.51
CA VAL A 148 7.47 8.00 1.87
C VAL A 148 6.47 6.87 2.09
N VAL A 149 6.54 6.23 3.26
CA VAL A 149 5.56 5.23 3.69
C VAL A 149 4.18 5.88 3.82
N GLY A 150 3.16 5.26 3.23
CA GLY A 150 1.81 5.82 3.16
C GLY A 150 1.66 6.92 2.10
N GLY A 151 2.71 7.18 1.31
CA GLY A 151 2.64 7.98 0.09
C GLY A 151 2.01 7.20 -1.07
N LYS A 152 1.69 7.90 -2.16
CA LYS A 152 1.01 7.31 -3.33
C LYS A 152 1.84 6.19 -3.98
N LEU A 153 3.18 6.34 -3.98
CA LEU A 153 4.14 5.34 -4.45
C LEU A 153 4.13 4.04 -3.62
N SER A 154 3.78 4.12 -2.34
CA SER A 154 3.76 2.97 -1.42
C SER A 154 2.45 2.15 -1.45
N GLU A 155 1.34 2.73 -1.92
CA GLU A 155 0.02 2.09 -1.91
C GLU A 155 -0.41 1.49 -3.27
N GLY A 156 -0.08 2.17 -4.38
CA GLY A 156 -0.66 1.88 -5.70
C GLY A 156 0.28 1.24 -6.72
N ILE A 157 1.59 1.23 -6.47
CA ILE A 157 2.59 0.96 -7.50
C ILE A 157 3.27 -0.39 -7.33
N ASN A 158 3.82 -0.90 -8.42
CA ASN A 158 4.50 -2.17 -8.48
C ASN A 158 5.92 -2.01 -9.03
N PHE A 159 6.91 -2.30 -8.19
CA PHE A 159 8.32 -2.37 -8.56
C PHE A 159 8.65 -3.82 -8.93
N SER A 160 8.31 -4.22 -10.16
CA SER A 160 8.63 -5.56 -10.65
C SER A 160 10.04 -5.63 -11.21
N ASP A 161 10.69 -6.79 -11.03
CA ASP A 161 11.96 -7.11 -11.66
C ASP A 161 13.05 -6.07 -11.34
N ARG A 162 13.62 -5.46 -12.39
CA ARG A 162 14.73 -4.50 -12.29
C ARG A 162 14.35 -3.23 -11.53
N LEU A 163 13.06 -2.91 -11.44
CA LEU A 163 12.56 -1.71 -10.77
C LEU A 163 12.68 -1.77 -9.23
N GLY A 164 12.91 -2.95 -8.64
CA GLY A 164 12.82 -3.13 -7.19
C GLY A 164 13.72 -4.22 -6.64
N ARG A 165 15.00 -4.26 -7.06
CA ARG A 165 15.98 -5.23 -6.55
C ARG A 165 16.41 -4.96 -5.11
N GLY A 166 16.26 -3.73 -4.64
CA GLY A 166 16.45 -3.36 -3.24
C GLY A 166 15.25 -2.60 -2.68
N VAL A 167 14.80 -2.97 -1.48
CA VAL A 167 13.88 -2.16 -0.69
C VAL A 167 14.50 -1.83 0.65
N LEU A 168 14.68 -0.54 0.91
CA LEU A 168 15.20 -0.01 2.17
C LEU A 168 14.03 0.59 2.96
N ILE A 169 13.80 0.11 4.18
CA ILE A 169 12.82 0.71 5.09
C ILE A 169 13.58 1.49 6.15
N ILE A 170 13.49 2.83 6.10
CA ILE A 170 14.23 3.72 7.00
C ILE A 170 13.32 4.06 8.18
N GLY A 171 13.76 3.69 9.38
CA GLY A 171 12.99 3.89 10.61
C GLY A 171 11.72 3.05 10.68
N LEU A 172 10.91 3.37 11.69
CA LEU A 172 9.55 2.84 11.87
C LEU A 172 8.54 3.99 11.66
N PRO A 173 7.62 3.89 10.69
CA PRO A 173 6.64 4.92 10.34
C PRO A 173 5.48 4.95 11.35
N PHE A 174 5.80 5.18 12.61
CA PHE A 174 4.80 5.29 13.66
C PHE A 174 3.89 6.50 13.41
N PRO A 175 2.55 6.32 13.49
CA PRO A 175 1.64 7.44 13.40
C PRO A 175 1.87 8.45 14.52
N ASN A 176 1.55 9.73 14.32
CA ASN A 176 1.69 10.70 15.39
C ASN A 176 0.69 10.43 16.53
N MET A 177 1.19 10.00 17.70
CA MET A 177 0.37 9.71 18.88
C MET A 177 -0.30 10.96 19.48
N HIS A 178 0.21 12.16 19.20
CA HIS A 178 -0.40 13.43 19.64
C HIS A 178 -1.54 13.91 18.73
N SER A 179 -1.78 13.22 17.60
CA SER A 179 -2.95 13.50 16.76
C SER A 179 -4.23 13.17 17.51
N ALA A 180 -5.19 14.10 17.54
CA ALA A 180 -6.50 13.89 18.14
C ALA A 180 -7.19 12.61 17.63
N VAL A 181 -7.00 12.28 16.34
CA VAL A 181 -7.55 11.06 15.73
C VAL A 181 -6.90 9.81 16.34
N TRP A 182 -5.59 9.83 16.55
CA TRP A 182 -4.89 8.69 17.13
C TRP A 182 -5.16 8.56 18.62
N GLN A 183 -5.21 9.67 19.36
CA GLN A 183 -5.61 9.66 20.76
C GLN A 183 -7.00 9.05 20.94
N ALA A 184 -7.98 9.48 20.14
CA ALA A 184 -9.33 8.93 20.18
C ALA A 184 -9.37 7.44 19.82
N LYS A 185 -8.62 7.02 18.79
CA LYS A 185 -8.52 5.59 18.42
C LYS A 185 -7.94 4.75 19.55
N ILE A 186 -6.82 5.17 20.14
CA ILE A 186 -6.18 4.44 21.25
C ILE A 186 -7.12 4.39 22.45
N GLN A 187 -7.74 5.51 22.82
CA GLN A 187 -8.71 5.55 23.93
C GLN A 187 -9.88 4.58 23.70
N TYR A 188 -10.43 4.54 22.49
CA TYR A 188 -11.50 3.60 22.15
C TYR A 188 -11.06 2.14 22.29
N ILE A 189 -9.86 1.81 21.81
CA ILE A 189 -9.31 0.44 21.91
C ILE A 189 -9.07 0.06 23.36
N GLU A 190 -8.46 0.94 24.15
CA GLU A 190 -8.24 0.74 25.58
C GLU A 190 -9.57 0.55 26.34
N GLN A 191 -10.59 1.35 26.04
CA GLN A 191 -11.92 1.25 26.65
C GLN A 191 -12.63 -0.05 26.26
N LYS A 192 -12.53 -0.47 25.00
CA LYS A 192 -13.13 -1.74 24.55
C LYS A 192 -12.48 -2.93 25.24
N ALA A 193 -11.15 -2.91 25.36
CA ALA A 193 -10.42 -3.96 26.06
C ALA A 193 -10.76 -3.99 27.56
N SER A 194 -10.88 -2.84 28.22
CA SER A 194 -11.24 -2.80 29.64
C SER A 194 -12.64 -3.34 29.92
N MET A 195 -13.59 -3.17 29.00
CA MET A 195 -14.95 -3.74 29.10
C MET A 195 -14.98 -5.27 28.95
N GLN A 196 -14.00 -5.86 28.26
CA GLN A 196 -13.94 -7.31 27.99
C GLN A 196 -13.20 -8.08 29.10
N THR A 197 -12.25 -7.45 29.79
CA THR A 197 -11.51 -8.06 30.91
C THR A 197 -11.99 -7.53 32.26
N SER A 198 -12.59 -8.40 33.07
CA SER A 198 -12.96 -8.11 34.48
C SER A 198 -11.82 -8.53 35.42
N GLY A 199 -11.29 -7.60 36.22
CA GLY A 199 -10.25 -7.90 37.23
C GLY A 199 -9.24 -6.76 37.46
N THR A 200 -8.34 -6.94 38.43
CA THR A 200 -7.27 -5.98 38.81
C THR A 200 -6.29 -5.68 37.68
N ASP A 201 -6.13 -6.60 36.73
CA ASP A 201 -5.21 -6.46 35.58
C ASP A 201 -5.84 -5.75 34.36
N SER A 202 -7.13 -5.40 34.43
CA SER A 202 -7.89 -4.82 33.30
C SER A 202 -7.24 -3.54 32.73
N LYS A 203 -6.66 -2.70 33.59
CA LYS A 203 -5.97 -1.47 33.15
C LYS A 203 -4.68 -1.75 32.39
N SER A 204 -3.93 -2.78 32.79
CA SER A 204 -2.69 -3.18 32.13
C SER A 204 -2.97 -3.82 30.77
N ALA A 205 -3.98 -4.68 30.70
CA ALA A 205 -4.44 -5.31 29.46
C ALA A 205 -4.96 -4.28 28.46
N ALA A 206 -5.73 -3.29 28.92
CA ALA A 206 -6.19 -2.18 28.08
C ALA A 206 -5.02 -1.41 27.45
N LYS A 207 -4.02 -1.03 28.26
CA LYS A 207 -2.82 -0.33 27.78
C LYS A 207 -2.01 -1.18 26.81
N ALA A 208 -1.89 -2.48 27.05
CA ALA A 208 -1.24 -3.40 26.14
C ALA A 208 -1.96 -3.47 24.79
N ALA A 209 -3.29 -3.56 24.77
CA ALA A 209 -4.10 -3.56 23.55
C ALA A 209 -3.94 -2.26 22.75
N GLY A 210 -3.94 -1.10 23.42
CA GLY A 210 -3.68 0.19 22.78
C GLY A 210 -2.30 0.25 22.13
N ARG A 211 -1.27 -0.21 22.85
CA ARG A 211 0.10 -0.29 22.32
C ARG A 211 0.22 -1.26 21.14
N GLU A 212 -0.42 -2.43 21.23
CA GLU A 212 -0.41 -3.42 20.17
C GLU A 212 -1.06 -2.85 18.90
N PHE A 213 -2.22 -2.21 19.01
CA PHE A 213 -2.91 -1.58 17.88
C PHE A 213 -2.05 -0.50 17.20
N TYR A 214 -1.33 0.29 17.99
CA TYR A 214 -0.41 1.30 17.50
C TYR A 214 0.79 0.69 16.75
N GLU A 215 1.41 -0.35 17.31
CA GLU A 215 2.49 -1.11 16.66
C GLU A 215 2.00 -1.82 15.39
N ASN A 216 0.79 -2.39 15.40
CA ASN A 216 0.17 -3.04 14.24
C ASN A 216 -0.10 -2.05 13.12
N SER A 217 -0.48 -0.80 13.43
CA SER A 217 -0.62 0.26 12.43
C SER A 217 0.69 0.54 11.70
N CYS A 218 1.77 0.72 12.47
CA CYS A 218 3.12 0.95 11.94
C CYS A 218 3.58 -0.23 11.04
N MET A 219 3.48 -1.45 11.56
CA MET A 219 3.96 -2.64 10.85
C MET A 219 3.11 -3.02 9.64
N ARG A 220 1.82 -2.67 9.60
CA ARG A 220 1.01 -2.78 8.39
C ARG A 220 1.59 -1.94 7.25
N ALA A 221 1.97 -0.70 7.54
CA ALA A 221 2.55 0.20 6.54
C ALA A 221 3.92 -0.29 6.04
N VAL A 222 4.77 -0.77 6.96
CA VAL A 222 6.06 -1.41 6.62
C VAL A 222 5.85 -2.64 5.73
N ASN A 223 4.96 -3.55 6.13
CA ASN A 223 4.68 -4.77 5.38
C ASN A 223 4.08 -4.50 3.99
N GLN A 224 3.34 -3.39 3.84
CA GLN A 224 2.85 -2.96 2.53
C GLN A 224 4.00 -2.52 1.62
N CYS A 225 5.01 -1.80 2.13
CA CYS A 225 6.19 -1.40 1.36
C CYS A 225 7.05 -2.62 0.96
N ILE A 226 7.33 -3.51 1.91
CA ILE A 226 8.08 -4.76 1.70
C ILE A 226 7.43 -5.61 0.59
N GLY A 227 6.10 -5.75 0.63
CA GLY A 227 5.35 -6.52 -0.36
C GLY A 227 5.36 -5.96 -1.78
N ARG A 228 6.00 -4.79 -2.02
CA ARG A 228 6.05 -4.18 -3.36
C ARG A 228 7.13 -4.76 -4.27
N ALA A 229 8.20 -5.29 -3.69
CA ALA A 229 9.42 -5.71 -4.40
C ALA A 229 9.28 -7.05 -5.12
N ILE A 230 8.38 -7.92 -4.67
CA ILE A 230 8.35 -9.33 -5.11
C ILE A 230 7.01 -9.64 -5.76
N ARG A 231 7.04 -10.07 -7.03
CA ARG A 231 5.80 -10.19 -7.83
C ARG A 231 5.50 -11.53 -8.44
N HIS A 232 6.51 -12.34 -8.68
CA HIS A 232 6.32 -13.69 -9.20
C HIS A 232 7.31 -14.66 -8.59
N GLN A 233 7.08 -15.96 -8.81
CA GLN A 233 7.87 -17.04 -8.23
C GLN A 233 9.37 -16.97 -8.58
N ASN A 234 9.71 -16.41 -9.75
CA ASN A 234 11.10 -16.26 -10.21
C ASN A 234 11.73 -14.91 -9.84
N ASP A 235 11.06 -14.10 -9.02
CA ASP A 235 11.54 -12.75 -8.69
C ASP A 235 12.54 -12.84 -7.53
N TYR A 236 13.41 -11.83 -7.41
CA TYR A 236 14.38 -11.75 -6.32
C TYR A 236 14.59 -10.30 -5.86
N ALA A 237 14.81 -10.12 -4.57
CA ALA A 237 15.02 -8.81 -3.97
C ALA A 237 15.82 -8.90 -2.66
N ALA A 238 16.56 -7.84 -2.35
CA ALA A 238 17.13 -7.60 -1.04
C ALA A 238 16.25 -6.60 -0.28
N ILE A 239 15.92 -6.92 0.97
CA ILE A 239 15.12 -6.06 1.85
C ILE A 239 15.96 -5.70 3.05
N VAL A 240 16.11 -4.41 3.32
CA VAL A 240 16.93 -3.91 4.43
C VAL A 240 16.06 -3.05 5.34
N LEU A 241 15.90 -3.48 6.58
CA LEU A 241 15.14 -2.80 7.62
C LEU A 241 16.12 -2.01 8.51
N ILE A 242 16.11 -0.69 8.38
CA ILE A 242 17.12 0.20 8.98
C ILE A 242 16.50 0.90 10.18
N ASP A 243 16.61 0.29 11.36
CA ASP A 243 16.29 0.84 12.69
C ASP A 243 16.66 -0.21 13.74
N LYS A 244 17.31 0.18 14.84
CA LYS A 244 17.64 -0.76 15.92
C LYS A 244 16.41 -1.46 16.51
N ARG A 245 15.24 -0.83 16.46
CA ARG A 245 13.97 -1.38 16.98
C ARG A 245 13.45 -2.58 16.20
N TYR A 246 13.92 -2.83 14.97
CA TYR A 246 13.59 -4.07 14.25
C TYR A 246 14.17 -5.33 14.90
N HIS A 247 15.13 -5.22 15.83
CA HIS A 247 15.60 -6.35 16.64
C HIS A 247 14.66 -6.71 17.80
N LYS A 248 13.68 -5.86 18.13
CA LYS A 248 12.78 -6.14 19.25
C LYS A 248 11.82 -7.29 18.91
N PRO A 249 11.65 -8.30 19.78
CA PRO A 249 10.80 -9.47 19.51
C PRO A 249 9.36 -9.12 19.14
N ASN A 250 8.78 -8.10 19.80
CA ASN A 250 7.41 -7.64 19.54
C ASN A 250 7.24 -7.00 18.15
N ILE A 251 8.30 -6.44 17.57
CA ILE A 251 8.30 -5.88 16.21
C ILE A 251 8.53 -6.99 15.19
N GLN A 252 9.51 -7.88 15.43
CA GLN A 252 9.77 -9.02 14.55
C GLN A 252 8.55 -9.94 14.45
N ALA A 253 7.84 -10.18 15.55
CA ALA A 253 6.62 -11.00 15.55
C ALA A 253 5.56 -10.52 14.54
N LYS A 254 5.53 -9.21 14.25
CA LYS A 254 4.59 -8.55 13.32
C LYS A 254 5.06 -8.57 11.86
N LEU A 255 6.27 -9.07 11.57
CA LEU A 255 6.74 -9.31 10.20
C LEU A 255 6.11 -10.60 9.64
N PRO A 256 5.88 -10.68 8.31
CA PRO A 256 5.41 -11.89 7.65
C PRO A 256 6.36 -13.07 7.90
N VAL A 257 5.82 -14.28 7.95
CA VAL A 257 6.60 -15.51 8.21
C VAL A 257 7.75 -15.68 7.21
N TRP A 258 7.49 -15.44 5.92
CA TRP A 258 8.50 -15.57 4.87
C TRP A 258 9.66 -14.58 4.99
N ILE A 259 9.41 -13.40 5.58
CA ILE A 259 10.46 -12.43 5.91
C ILE A 259 11.31 -12.96 7.07
N LYS A 260 10.65 -13.44 8.14
CA LYS A 260 11.35 -13.98 9.32
C LYS A 260 12.22 -15.19 9.00
N GLN A 261 11.77 -16.07 8.11
CA GLN A 261 12.54 -17.24 7.67
C GLN A 261 13.83 -16.82 6.93
N SER A 262 13.75 -15.82 6.06
CA SER A 262 14.93 -15.27 5.38
C SER A 262 15.92 -14.63 6.37
N MET A 263 15.42 -13.90 7.37
CA MET A 263 16.26 -13.33 8.44
C MET A 263 17.00 -14.42 9.25
N ALA A 264 16.32 -15.52 9.58
CA ALA A 264 16.90 -16.62 10.36
C ALA A 264 17.99 -17.38 9.59
N ASN A 265 17.84 -17.55 8.28
CA ASN A 265 18.82 -18.25 7.44
C ASN A 265 20.18 -17.51 7.37
N ILE A 266 20.18 -16.18 7.52
CA ILE A 266 21.39 -15.36 7.52
C ILE A 266 22.17 -15.55 8.83
N SER A 267 21.47 -15.68 9.96
CA SER A 267 22.11 -15.96 11.26
C SER A 267 22.83 -17.31 11.29
N ALA A 268 22.47 -18.24 10.40
CA ALA A 268 23.14 -19.54 10.26
C ALA A 268 24.36 -19.49 9.31
N GLN A 269 24.57 -18.38 8.59
CA GLN A 269 25.65 -18.20 7.62
C GLN A 269 26.67 -17.13 8.03
N GLU A 270 26.69 -16.70 9.30
CA GLU A 270 27.75 -15.81 9.78
C GLU A 270 29.12 -16.52 9.70
N PRO A 271 30.17 -15.86 9.18
CA PRO A 271 31.52 -16.42 9.18
C PRO A 271 32.01 -16.61 10.63
N PRO A 272 32.71 -17.71 10.95
CA PRO A 272 33.20 -17.96 12.29
C PRO A 272 34.36 -17.00 12.59
N GLY A 273 34.08 -15.85 13.19
CA GLY A 273 35.15 -14.98 13.64
C GLY A 273 34.82 -13.53 13.95
N VAL A 274 33.94 -13.26 14.93
CA VAL A 274 34.17 -12.22 15.95
C VAL A 274 33.39 -12.62 17.20
N ARG A 275 34.02 -13.35 18.13
CA ARG A 275 33.49 -13.50 19.50
C ARG A 275 34.02 -12.37 20.38
N SER A 276 33.11 -11.57 20.93
CA SER A 276 33.33 -10.82 22.14
C SER A 276 33.66 -11.79 23.29
N ARG A 277 34.68 -11.46 24.08
CA ARG A 277 35.01 -12.13 25.34
C ARG A 277 33.90 -11.90 26.36
N ALA A 278 33.30 -12.97 26.87
CA ALA A 278 33.03 -13.18 28.30
C ALA A 278 32.34 -14.55 28.54
N SER A 279 32.64 -15.14 29.70
CA SER A 279 32.14 -16.37 30.33
C SER A 279 32.53 -17.73 29.72
N GLU A 280 33.60 -18.29 30.29
CA GLU A 280 33.78 -19.71 30.58
C GLU A 280 32.57 -20.22 31.39
N ASP A 281 32.05 -21.40 31.04
CA ASP A 281 32.06 -22.57 31.92
C ASP A 281 31.26 -23.74 31.34
N THR A 282 31.77 -24.93 31.65
CA THR A 282 31.15 -26.28 31.60
C THR A 282 31.18 -27.08 30.29
N TYR A 283 32.15 -28.01 30.29
CA TYR A 283 32.18 -29.28 29.57
C TYR A 283 30.91 -30.11 29.81
N ASP A 284 30.39 -30.77 28.76
CA ASP A 284 30.19 -32.23 28.74
C ASP A 284 29.63 -32.73 27.40
N GLY A 285 30.18 -33.87 26.93
CA GLY A 285 29.40 -34.90 26.22
C GLY A 285 29.36 -34.87 24.69
N ILE A 286 30.39 -35.44 24.04
CA ILE A 286 30.32 -35.98 22.67
C ILE A 286 29.55 -37.32 22.69
N PRO A 287 28.74 -37.63 21.66
CA PRO A 287 29.04 -38.85 20.89
C PRO A 287 28.97 -38.65 19.37
N SER A 288 30.10 -38.98 18.74
CA SER A 288 30.29 -39.73 17.49
C SER A 288 29.16 -39.76 16.44
N SER A 289 29.47 -39.16 15.29
CA SER A 289 28.92 -39.49 13.97
C SER A 289 29.10 -40.97 13.62
N PRO A 290 28.32 -41.47 12.64
CA PRO A 290 28.91 -42.31 11.60
C PRO A 290 28.72 -41.70 10.21
N ASN A 291 29.79 -41.86 9.43
CA ASN A 291 29.90 -41.60 8.00
C ASN A 291 28.81 -42.31 7.20
N ILE A 292 28.18 -41.61 6.24
CA ILE A 292 27.66 -42.26 5.03
C ILE A 292 28.08 -41.44 3.80
N LEU A 293 28.67 -42.20 2.87
CA LEU A 293 29.29 -41.83 1.62
C LEU A 293 28.32 -41.21 0.62
N VAL A 294 28.95 -40.42 -0.25
CA VAL A 294 28.49 -39.85 -1.51
C VAL A 294 27.84 -40.90 -2.41
N GLU A 295 26.67 -40.59 -2.97
CA GLU A 295 26.19 -41.18 -4.23
C GLU A 295 25.80 -40.06 -5.21
N LEU A 296 26.64 -39.86 -6.23
CA LEU A 296 26.28 -39.20 -7.49
C LEU A 296 25.56 -40.23 -8.38
N SER A 297 24.25 -40.08 -8.58
CA SER A 297 23.50 -40.41 -9.81
C SER A 297 22.03 -40.06 -9.56
N THR A 298 21.29 -39.34 -10.39
CA THR A 298 20.95 -39.64 -11.77
C THR A 298 20.28 -38.40 -12.38
N VAL A 299 20.88 -37.91 -13.45
CA VAL A 299 20.29 -36.96 -14.39
C VAL A 299 19.24 -37.73 -15.20
N ASP A 300 18.00 -37.91 -14.72
CA ASP A 300 16.89 -38.36 -15.61
C ASP A 300 15.44 -38.22 -15.09
N LYS A 301 15.09 -37.11 -14.42
CA LYS A 301 13.67 -36.80 -14.13
C LYS A 301 13.25 -35.44 -14.68
N MET A 302 13.14 -35.34 -16.00
CA MET A 302 12.33 -34.29 -16.65
C MET A 302 10.92 -34.83 -16.98
N PRO A 303 9.85 -34.41 -16.28
CA PRO A 303 8.49 -34.86 -16.58
C PRO A 303 7.85 -34.10 -17.76
N THR A 304 8.64 -33.42 -18.59
CA THR A 304 8.14 -32.51 -19.63
C THR A 304 8.05 -33.16 -21.02
N ARG A 305 8.65 -34.34 -21.22
CA ARG A 305 8.64 -35.04 -22.52
C ARG A 305 7.29 -35.66 -22.89
N PHE A 306 6.38 -35.85 -21.91
CA PHE A 306 5.10 -36.53 -22.11
C PHE A 306 3.86 -35.61 -22.19
N SER A 307 4.01 -34.28 -22.14
CA SER A 307 2.84 -33.39 -22.17
C SER A 307 2.24 -33.27 -23.59
N LYS A 308 0.98 -33.70 -23.75
CA LYS A 308 0.22 -33.76 -25.02
C LYS A 308 -0.11 -32.39 -25.65
N THR A 309 0.44 -31.28 -25.15
CA THR A 309 0.04 -29.91 -25.51
C THR A 309 0.96 -29.19 -26.49
N ARG A 310 2.02 -29.85 -27.00
CA ARG A 310 2.98 -29.24 -27.95
C ARG A 310 2.33 -28.74 -29.25
N LYS A 311 1.30 -29.45 -29.75
CA LYS A 311 0.56 -29.12 -30.98
C LYS A 311 -0.31 -27.86 -30.89
N HIS A 312 -0.53 -27.33 -29.68
CA HIS A 312 -1.33 -26.14 -29.46
C HIS A 312 -0.47 -24.87 -29.28
N ARG A 313 0.87 -24.96 -29.33
CA ARG A 313 1.75 -23.78 -29.32
C ARG A 313 1.50 -22.95 -30.58
N GLY A 314 0.97 -21.74 -30.39
CA GLY A 314 0.64 -20.80 -31.47
C GLY A 314 -0.85 -20.75 -31.84
N HIS A 315 -1.69 -21.60 -31.24
CA HIS A 315 -3.14 -21.51 -31.42
C HIS A 315 -3.67 -20.31 -30.62
N VAL A 316 -4.59 -19.53 -31.19
CA VAL A 316 -5.08 -18.25 -30.61
C VAL A 316 -5.72 -18.42 -29.22
N SER A 317 -6.21 -19.62 -28.91
CA SER A 317 -6.74 -20.00 -27.59
C SER A 317 -5.73 -20.64 -26.64
N ALA A 318 -4.52 -20.97 -27.10
CA ALA A 318 -3.47 -21.64 -26.33
C ALA A 318 -2.13 -20.87 -26.41
N GLY A 319 -2.06 -19.77 -25.66
CA GLY A 319 -0.84 -18.97 -25.50
C GLY A 319 -1.11 -17.71 -24.69
N TYR A 320 -0.33 -17.50 -23.63
CA TYR A 320 -0.32 -16.34 -22.72
C TYR A 320 0.11 -15.02 -23.40
N GLY A 321 -0.41 -14.73 -24.60
CA GLY A 321 0.17 -13.79 -25.56
C GLY A 321 -0.32 -12.34 -25.52
N ARG A 322 -0.95 -11.89 -24.43
CA ARG A 322 -1.22 -10.46 -24.21
C ARG A 322 -0.95 -10.07 -22.76
N ILE A 323 0.13 -9.32 -22.56
CA ILE A 323 0.44 -8.61 -21.32
C ILE A 323 -0.81 -7.78 -20.96
N GLY A 324 -1.47 -8.12 -19.85
CA GLY A 324 -2.54 -7.31 -19.27
C GLY A 324 -3.94 -7.90 -19.25
N LYS A 325 -4.24 -9.03 -19.92
CA LYS A 325 -5.62 -9.59 -19.87
C LYS A 325 -5.85 -10.75 -18.92
N HIS A 326 -4.83 -11.55 -18.59
CA HIS A 326 -4.91 -12.54 -17.51
C HIS A 326 -3.56 -12.72 -16.85
N ARG A 327 -3.27 -11.88 -15.84
CA ARG A 327 -2.47 -12.18 -14.64
C ARG A 327 -2.19 -10.89 -13.90
N LYS A 328 -2.70 -10.83 -12.66
CA LYS A 328 -2.16 -10.18 -11.47
C LYS A 328 -3.38 -9.95 -10.58
N HIS A 329 -3.57 -10.79 -9.57
CA HIS A 329 -4.40 -10.35 -8.45
C HIS A 329 -3.77 -9.06 -7.94
N PRO A 330 -4.51 -7.94 -7.83
CA PRO A 330 -3.98 -6.68 -7.30
C PRO A 330 -3.64 -6.75 -5.79
N GLY A 331 -3.52 -7.96 -5.24
CA GLY A 331 -3.34 -8.21 -3.81
C GLY A 331 -1.92 -8.50 -3.45
N GLY A 332 -1.37 -7.63 -2.60
CA GLY A 332 -0.30 -8.06 -1.71
C GLY A 332 -0.74 -9.33 -0.98
N ARG A 333 0.16 -10.31 -0.88
CA ARG A 333 -0.07 -11.54 -0.11
C ARG A 333 0.00 -11.23 1.39
N GLY A 334 -0.86 -11.88 2.18
CA GLY A 334 -0.88 -11.74 3.63
C GLY A 334 -1.62 -10.49 4.13
N MET A 335 -1.17 -9.91 5.25
CA MET A 335 -1.79 -8.80 6.01
C MET A 335 -1.95 -7.46 5.23
N ALA A 336 -1.68 -7.43 3.92
CA ALA A 336 -1.60 -6.23 3.09
C ALA A 336 -2.83 -5.98 2.18
N GLY A 337 -3.89 -6.79 2.28
CA GLY A 337 -4.99 -6.80 1.29
C GLY A 337 -6.18 -5.85 1.52
N GLY A 338 -6.24 -5.14 2.66
CA GLY A 338 -7.45 -4.43 3.07
C GLY A 338 -7.98 -3.39 2.06
N GLN A 339 -7.11 -2.53 1.52
CA GLN A 339 -7.51 -1.42 0.64
C GLN A 339 -7.86 -1.85 -0.79
N HIS A 340 -7.52 -3.08 -1.18
CA HIS A 340 -7.68 -3.57 -2.56
C HIS A 340 -8.71 -4.70 -2.69
N HIS A 341 -8.72 -5.69 -1.78
CA HIS A 341 -9.61 -6.88 -1.87
C HIS A 341 -10.82 -6.79 -0.98
N HIS A 342 -10.71 -6.04 0.12
CA HIS A 342 -11.77 -5.85 1.09
C HIS A 342 -12.29 -4.41 1.10
N ARG A 343 -11.94 -3.61 0.09
CA ARG A 343 -12.29 -2.18 0.04
C ARG A 343 -13.79 -1.95 0.19
N THR A 344 -14.61 -2.67 -0.58
CA THR A 344 -16.06 -2.53 -0.50
C THR A 344 -16.60 -2.88 0.89
N ASN A 345 -16.06 -3.93 1.53
CA ASN A 345 -16.47 -4.30 2.89
C ASN A 345 -15.96 -3.28 3.93
N LEU A 346 -14.75 -2.76 3.76
CA LEU A 346 -14.15 -1.78 4.67
C LEU A 346 -14.80 -0.39 4.53
N ASP A 347 -15.12 0.05 3.32
CA ASP A 347 -15.86 1.29 3.07
C ASP A 347 -17.32 1.17 3.54
N LYS A 348 -17.94 -0.02 3.43
CA LYS A 348 -19.31 -0.27 3.86
C LYS A 348 -19.47 -0.34 5.38
N TYR A 349 -18.58 -1.07 6.06
CA TYR A 349 -18.72 -1.35 7.50
C TYR A 349 -17.83 -0.47 8.37
N HIS A 350 -16.80 0.17 7.82
CA HIS A 350 -15.88 1.06 8.54
C HIS A 350 -15.54 2.31 7.71
N PRO A 351 -16.54 3.17 7.43
CA PRO A 351 -16.33 4.39 6.65
C PRO A 351 -15.22 5.25 7.25
N GLY A 352 -14.19 5.55 6.46
CA GLY A 352 -13.02 6.35 6.86
C GLY A 352 -11.79 5.56 7.36
N TYR A 353 -11.79 4.24 7.20
CA TYR A 353 -10.65 3.39 7.54
C TYR A 353 -9.42 3.59 6.62
N PHE A 354 -9.64 3.79 5.31
CA PHE A 354 -8.57 4.10 4.34
C PHE A 354 -8.65 5.55 3.84
N GLY A 355 -7.51 6.24 3.82
CA GLY A 355 -7.36 7.56 3.18
C GLY A 355 -8.22 8.67 3.81
N LYS A 356 -7.92 9.93 3.46
CA LYS A 356 -8.54 11.12 4.07
C LYS A 356 -10.08 11.07 4.02
N VAL A 357 -10.70 11.12 5.21
CA VAL A 357 -12.16 11.18 5.36
C VAL A 357 -12.65 12.54 4.89
N GLY A 358 -13.18 12.57 3.67
CA GLY A 358 -13.76 13.76 3.04
C GLY A 358 -12.74 14.78 2.53
N MET A 359 -13.10 15.48 1.45
CA MET A 359 -12.46 16.77 1.15
C MET A 359 -12.95 17.76 2.22
N ARG A 360 -12.03 18.33 3.00
CA ARG A 360 -12.37 19.54 3.79
C ARG A 360 -12.72 20.63 2.79
N TYR A 361 -14.01 20.95 2.66
CA TYR A 361 -14.48 22.04 1.82
C TYR A 361 -14.23 23.36 2.56
N PHE A 362 -12.99 23.84 2.52
CA PHE A 362 -12.65 25.17 3.03
C PHE A 362 -13.48 26.20 2.24
N HIS A 363 -14.15 27.11 2.95
CA HIS A 363 -15.11 28.07 2.37
C HIS A 363 -16.33 27.41 1.70
N LYS A 364 -17.04 26.54 2.42
CA LYS A 364 -18.35 26.00 1.99
C LYS A 364 -19.33 27.14 1.71
N THR A 365 -19.54 27.45 0.43
CA THR A 365 -20.56 28.38 -0.02
C THR A 365 -21.89 27.65 -0.09
N ASN A 366 -22.73 27.80 0.93
CA ASN A 366 -24.07 27.20 0.97
C ASN A 366 -24.93 27.57 -0.26
N GLN A 367 -24.62 28.68 -0.92
CA GLN A 367 -25.24 29.11 -2.18
C GLN A 367 -25.10 28.08 -3.32
N GLN A 368 -24.01 27.30 -3.37
CA GLN A 368 -23.82 26.24 -4.38
C GLN A 368 -24.74 25.03 -4.15
N PHE A 369 -25.26 24.87 -2.94
CA PHE A 369 -26.13 23.75 -2.53
C PHE A 369 -27.59 24.16 -2.33
N TRP A 370 -27.88 25.46 -2.32
CA TRP A 370 -29.22 26.03 -2.21
C TRP A 370 -30.13 25.67 -3.39
N LYS A 371 -29.56 25.51 -4.59
CA LYS A 371 -30.32 25.23 -5.82
C LYS A 371 -29.66 24.15 -6.67
N PRO A 372 -29.66 22.88 -6.23
CA PRO A 372 -29.07 21.79 -7.01
C PRO A 372 -29.77 21.69 -8.38
N THR A 373 -28.96 21.69 -9.44
CA THR A 373 -29.46 21.74 -10.82
C THR A 373 -29.29 20.41 -11.52
N ILE A 374 -30.19 20.11 -12.46
CA ILE A 374 -30.11 18.96 -13.36
C ILE A 374 -30.33 19.41 -14.80
N ASN A 375 -29.64 18.79 -15.75
CA ASN A 375 -29.78 19.05 -17.18
C ASN A 375 -30.67 17.99 -17.85
N LEU A 376 -31.21 18.30 -19.04
CA LEU A 376 -32.15 17.43 -19.76
C LEU A 376 -31.57 16.06 -20.11
N ASP A 377 -30.28 15.98 -20.45
CA ASP A 377 -29.57 14.74 -20.78
C ASP A 377 -29.60 13.70 -19.64
N LYS A 378 -29.75 14.17 -18.40
CA LYS A 378 -29.77 13.32 -17.20
C LYS A 378 -31.17 12.98 -16.71
N LEU A 379 -32.23 13.55 -17.30
CA LEU A 379 -33.58 13.26 -16.83
C LEU A 379 -33.98 11.81 -17.10
N TRP A 380 -33.66 11.28 -18.28
CA TRP A 380 -34.01 9.90 -18.63
C TRP A 380 -33.30 8.86 -17.75
N SER A 381 -32.12 9.18 -17.23
CA SER A 381 -31.38 8.29 -16.33
C SER A 381 -31.94 8.23 -14.90
N LEU A 382 -32.97 9.01 -14.57
CA LEU A 382 -33.67 8.95 -13.29
C LEU A 382 -34.85 7.97 -13.28
N VAL A 383 -35.37 7.59 -14.44
CA VAL A 383 -36.45 6.60 -14.55
C VAL A 383 -35.88 5.21 -14.25
N PRO A 384 -36.51 4.32 -13.45
CA PRO A 384 -36.00 2.96 -13.24
C PRO A 384 -35.85 2.17 -14.55
N THR A 385 -34.81 1.33 -14.66
CA THR A 385 -34.46 0.61 -15.90
C THR A 385 -35.63 -0.22 -16.46
N GLU A 386 -36.37 -0.91 -15.58
CA GLU A 386 -37.55 -1.71 -15.94
C GLU A 386 -38.63 -0.88 -16.67
N LYS A 387 -38.82 0.38 -16.25
CA LYS A 387 -39.77 1.29 -16.90
C LYS A 387 -39.20 1.83 -18.21
N ARG A 388 -37.90 2.12 -18.29
CA ARG A 388 -37.26 2.58 -19.54
C ARG A 388 -37.41 1.55 -20.65
N ASP A 389 -37.18 0.28 -20.33
CA ASP A 389 -37.24 -0.82 -21.30
C ASP A 389 -38.68 -1.03 -21.81
N ALA A 390 -39.69 -0.82 -20.97
CA ALA A 390 -41.11 -0.87 -21.36
C ALA A 390 -41.52 0.27 -22.32
N TYR A 391 -40.94 1.47 -22.18
CA TYR A 391 -41.17 2.59 -23.09
C TYR A 391 -40.36 2.46 -24.39
N LEU A 392 -39.17 1.86 -24.34
CA LEU A 392 -38.33 1.59 -25.52
C LEU A 392 -38.85 0.43 -26.38
N SER A 393 -39.50 -0.57 -25.76
CA SER A 393 -40.10 -1.72 -26.46
C SER A 393 -41.50 -1.47 -27.02
N GLY A 394 -42.06 -0.27 -26.83
CA GLY A 394 -43.38 0.11 -27.36
C GLY A 394 -44.59 -0.51 -26.63
N GLN A 395 -44.39 -1.16 -25.47
CA GLN A 395 -45.47 -1.82 -24.72
C GLN A 395 -46.37 -0.84 -23.93
N LYS A 396 -45.91 0.39 -23.68
CA LYS A 396 -46.69 1.45 -23.00
C LYS A 396 -46.61 2.76 -23.77
N THR A 397 -47.69 3.11 -24.46
CA THR A 397 -47.81 4.35 -25.24
C THR A 397 -48.76 5.37 -24.59
N ASP A 398 -49.62 4.94 -23.67
CA ASP A 398 -50.78 5.73 -23.23
C ASP A 398 -50.52 6.58 -21.97
N THR A 399 -49.39 6.42 -21.30
CA THR A 399 -49.08 7.17 -20.06
C THR A 399 -47.62 7.60 -20.03
N ALA A 400 -47.38 8.91 -20.05
CA ALA A 400 -46.04 9.48 -19.95
C ALA A 400 -45.42 9.23 -18.56
N PRO A 401 -44.10 8.91 -18.47
CA PRO A 401 -43.42 8.78 -17.19
C PRO A 401 -43.35 10.14 -16.47
N VAL A 402 -43.74 10.12 -15.19
CA VAL A 402 -43.62 11.28 -14.29
C VAL A 402 -42.30 11.21 -13.55
N ILE A 403 -41.48 12.26 -13.69
CA ILE A 403 -40.19 12.41 -13.00
C ILE A 403 -40.32 13.53 -11.98
N ASP A 404 -40.39 13.15 -10.70
CA ASP A 404 -40.36 14.10 -9.59
C ASP A 404 -38.93 14.31 -9.10
N LEU A 405 -38.44 15.54 -9.29
CA LEU A 405 -37.06 15.90 -8.99
C LEU A 405 -36.85 16.32 -7.54
N LEU A 406 -37.92 16.68 -6.81
CA LEU A 406 -37.83 17.15 -5.44
C LEU A 406 -37.38 16.06 -4.46
N PRO A 407 -37.97 14.85 -4.44
CA PRO A 407 -37.49 13.74 -3.61
C PRO A 407 -36.06 13.30 -3.99
N LEU A 408 -35.65 13.56 -5.24
CA LEU A 408 -34.31 13.25 -5.76
C LEU A 408 -33.28 14.34 -5.43
N GLY A 409 -33.68 15.40 -4.73
CA GLY A 409 -32.79 16.46 -4.25
C GLY A 409 -32.44 17.54 -5.28
N TYR A 410 -33.14 17.60 -6.41
CA TYR A 410 -32.96 18.61 -7.45
C TYR A 410 -34.07 19.65 -7.42
N SER A 411 -33.71 20.92 -7.55
CA SER A 411 -34.69 22.03 -7.51
C SER A 411 -34.80 22.82 -8.81
N LYS A 412 -33.80 22.75 -9.71
CA LYS A 412 -33.85 23.45 -11.01
C LYS A 412 -33.49 22.55 -12.19
N VAL A 413 -34.28 22.62 -13.25
CA VAL A 413 -33.97 22.00 -14.55
C VAL A 413 -33.36 23.01 -15.51
N LEU A 414 -32.29 22.61 -16.20
CA LEU A 414 -31.52 23.38 -17.16
C LEU A 414 -31.55 22.73 -18.56
N GLY A 415 -31.49 23.54 -19.61
CA GLY A 415 -31.74 23.11 -21.00
C GLY A 415 -30.58 22.44 -21.74
N LYS A 416 -29.48 22.08 -21.08
CA LYS A 416 -28.33 21.43 -21.74
C LYS A 416 -28.67 19.97 -22.06
N GLY A 417 -28.25 19.51 -23.24
CA GLY A 417 -28.49 18.13 -23.70
C GLY A 417 -29.74 17.96 -24.56
N ARG A 418 -30.02 16.70 -24.90
CA ARG A 418 -31.19 16.24 -25.65
C ARG A 418 -31.98 15.28 -24.78
N ILE A 419 -33.30 15.32 -24.89
CA ILE A 419 -34.21 14.36 -24.30
C ILE A 419 -34.67 13.42 -25.42
N PRO A 420 -34.96 12.13 -25.15
CA PRO A 420 -35.54 11.25 -26.15
C PRO A 420 -36.88 11.80 -26.67
N GLU A 421 -37.28 11.45 -27.89
CA GLU A 421 -38.57 11.80 -28.50
C GLU A 421 -39.74 11.02 -27.88
N ILE A 422 -39.75 10.93 -26.55
CA ILE A 422 -40.78 10.29 -25.74
C ILE A 422 -41.34 11.38 -24.83
N PRO A 423 -42.67 11.55 -24.76
CA PRO A 423 -43.29 12.55 -23.90
C PRO A 423 -43.03 12.22 -22.43
N ILE A 424 -42.51 13.18 -21.65
CA ILE A 424 -42.18 13.02 -20.21
C ILE A 424 -42.83 14.15 -19.42
N VAL A 425 -43.36 13.84 -18.24
CA VAL A 425 -43.83 14.85 -17.28
C VAL A 425 -42.73 15.12 -16.25
N VAL A 426 -42.24 16.35 -16.15
CA VAL A 426 -41.15 16.73 -15.24
C VAL A 426 -41.66 17.70 -14.17
N ARG A 427 -41.50 17.32 -12.90
CA ARG A 427 -41.87 18.12 -11.72
C ARG A 427 -40.63 18.73 -11.06
N ALA A 428 -40.58 20.05 -10.94
CA ALA A 428 -39.51 20.76 -10.24
C ALA A 428 -39.95 22.15 -9.76
N ARG A 429 -39.17 22.75 -8.85
CA ARG A 429 -39.40 24.13 -8.38
C ARG A 429 -39.09 25.19 -9.43
N TYR A 430 -38.13 24.94 -10.30
CA TYR A 430 -37.66 25.92 -11.26
C TYR A 430 -37.26 25.27 -12.59
N PHE A 431 -37.55 25.96 -13.70
CA PHE A 431 -37.11 25.56 -15.04
C PHE A 431 -36.44 26.74 -15.73
N SER A 432 -35.39 26.49 -16.52
CA SER A 432 -34.90 27.48 -17.49
C SER A 432 -35.81 27.51 -18.72
N ARG A 433 -35.93 28.68 -19.38
CA ARG A 433 -36.72 28.86 -20.61
C ARG A 433 -36.38 27.83 -21.69
N ASP A 434 -35.09 27.54 -21.87
CA ASP A 434 -34.62 26.54 -22.86
C ASP A 434 -35.00 25.11 -22.47
N ALA A 435 -35.07 24.81 -21.18
CA ALA A 435 -35.49 23.49 -20.70
C ALA A 435 -36.99 23.29 -20.96
N GLU A 436 -37.80 24.29 -20.63
CA GLU A 436 -39.23 24.26 -20.84
C GLU A 436 -39.58 24.15 -22.33
N LYS A 437 -38.90 24.92 -23.19
CA LYS A 437 -39.07 24.84 -24.65
C LYS A 437 -38.80 23.43 -25.17
N LYS A 438 -37.64 22.85 -24.83
CA LYS A 438 -37.24 21.51 -25.31
C LYS A 438 -38.12 20.38 -24.78
N ILE A 439 -38.59 20.47 -23.53
CA ILE A 439 -39.50 19.46 -22.96
C ILE A 439 -40.84 19.49 -23.69
N LYS A 440 -41.38 20.68 -23.97
CA LYS A 440 -42.62 20.85 -24.75
C LYS A 440 -42.47 20.42 -26.20
N GLU A 441 -41.33 20.72 -26.84
CA GLU A 441 -41.01 20.26 -28.21
C GLU A 441 -40.97 18.73 -28.32
N ALA A 442 -40.54 18.03 -27.26
CA ALA A 442 -40.54 16.58 -27.18
C ALA A 442 -41.92 15.98 -26.79
N GLY A 443 -42.98 16.80 -26.73
CA GLY A 443 -44.34 16.39 -26.34
C GLY A 443 -44.54 16.18 -24.83
N GLY A 444 -43.56 16.59 -24.00
CA GLY A 444 -43.61 16.48 -22.55
C GLY A 444 -44.32 17.65 -21.86
N VAL A 445 -44.60 17.48 -20.56
CA VAL A 445 -45.26 18.48 -19.72
C VAL A 445 -44.33 18.93 -18.60
N VAL A 446 -44.32 20.23 -18.33
CA VAL A 446 -43.55 20.86 -17.24
C VAL A 446 -44.51 21.23 -16.12
N GLU A 447 -44.29 20.67 -14.93
CA GLU A 447 -45.08 20.95 -13.73
C GLU A 447 -44.21 21.67 -12.70
N LEU A 448 -44.60 22.91 -12.36
CA LEU A 448 -43.98 23.65 -11.28
C LEU A 448 -44.55 23.18 -9.94
N VAL A 449 -43.67 22.73 -9.04
CA VAL A 449 -44.04 22.26 -7.70
C VAL A 449 -43.43 23.21 -6.66
N ALA A 450 -44.22 23.62 -5.67
CA ALA A 450 -43.86 24.66 -4.70
C ALA A 450 -42.71 24.28 -3.73
#